data_AF-A0A3M9Z3Q8-F1
#
_entry.id   AF-A0A3M9Z3Q8-F1
#
_cell.length_a   1.000
_cell.length_b   1.000
_cell.length_c   1.000
_cell.angle_alpha   90.00
_cell.angle_beta   90.00
_cell.angle_gamma   90.00
#
_symmetry.space_group_name_H-M   'P 1'
#
loop_
_entity.id
_entity.type
_entity.pdbx_description
1 polymer ?
#
loop_
_entity_poly.entity_id
_entity_poly.type
_entity_poly.pdbx_seq_one_letter_code
_entity_poly.pdbx_strand_id
1 'polypeptide(L)'
;MSGETVDLIQNLFQAIVLGLVQGVTEFLPISSTAHLLVFTKALGWSTVGQKYFVDAIQFGSVIAVVLYFWSDLQQMLLGAWDAFRHQ
;
A
#
# COMPACT_ATOMS: atom_id res chain seq x y z
N MET A 1 -22.51 -21.86 -4.07
CA MET A 1 -21.29 -21.67 -4.89
C MET A 1 -21.29 -20.38 -5.71
N SER A 2 -22.43 -19.85 -6.18
CA SER A 2 -22.46 -18.54 -6.89
C SER A 2 -22.30 -17.32 -5.99
N GLY A 3 -22.73 -17.39 -4.72
CA GLY A 3 -22.58 -16.29 -3.76
C GLY A 3 -21.13 -15.94 -3.44
N GLU A 4 -20.27 -16.94 -3.21
CA GLU A 4 -18.86 -16.72 -2.87
C GLU A 4 -18.06 -16.07 -4.00
N THR A 5 -18.39 -16.38 -5.26
CA THR A 5 -17.73 -15.76 -6.42
C THR A 5 -18.15 -14.31 -6.62
N VAL A 6 -19.41 -13.98 -6.35
CA VAL A 6 -19.89 -12.59 -6.35
C VAL A 6 -19.20 -11.78 -5.26
N ASP A 7 -19.04 -12.35 -4.07
CA ASP A 7 -18.32 -11.70 -2.96
C ASP A 7 -16.84 -11.48 -3.29
N LEU A 8 -16.18 -12.45 -3.96
CA LEU A 8 -14.79 -12.31 -4.40
C LEU A 8 -14.61 -11.17 -5.41
N ILE A 9 -15.47 -11.08 -6.42
CA ILE A 9 -15.40 -10.03 -7.44
C ILE A 9 -15.64 -8.65 -6.79
N GLN A 10 -16.61 -8.56 -5.89
CA GLN A 10 -16.89 -7.33 -5.15
C GLN A 10 -15.68 -6.90 -4.31
N ASN A 11 -15.09 -7.83 -3.54
CA ASN A 11 -13.92 -7.54 -2.71
C ASN A 11 -12.70 -7.15 -3.56
N LEU A 12 -12.49 -7.80 -4.71
CA LEU A 12 -11.39 -7.47 -5.63
C LEU A 12 -11.56 -6.07 -6.22
N PHE A 13 -12.77 -5.72 -6.64
CA PHE A 13 -13.07 -4.37 -7.14
C PHE A 13 -12.81 -3.31 -6.06
N GLN A 14 -13.31 -3.53 -4.84
CA GLN A 14 -13.06 -2.64 -3.71
C GLN A 14 -11.57 -2.51 -3.41
N ALA A 15 -10.82 -3.62 -3.45
CA ALA A 15 -9.37 -3.65 -3.23
C ALA A 15 -8.62 -2.83 -4.28
N ILE A 16 -8.99 -2.93 -5.55
CA ILE A 16 -8.38 -2.15 -6.63
C ILE A 16 -8.64 -0.66 -6.42
N VAL A 17 -9.88 -0.28 -6.10
CA VAL A 17 -10.25 1.12 -5.85
C VAL A 17 -9.46 1.69 -4.66
N LEU A 18 -9.42 0.97 -3.54
CA LEU A 18 -8.66 1.40 -2.35
C LEU A 18 -7.15 1.40 -2.60
N GLY A 19 -6.65 0.47 -3.41
CA GLY A 19 -5.24 0.46 -3.84
C GLY A 19 -4.88 1.69 -4.67
N LEU A 20 -5.75 2.14 -5.57
CA LEU A 20 -5.55 3.39 -6.32
C LEU A 20 -5.59 4.61 -5.39
N VAL A 21 -6.57 4.68 -4.48
CA VAL A 21 -6.67 5.77 -3.50
C VAL A 21 -5.41 5.81 -2.63
N GLN A 22 -4.95 4.68 -2.11
CA GLN A 22 -3.71 4.59 -1.34
C GLN A 22 -2.51 5.00 -2.16
N GLY A 23 -2.35 4.46 -3.37
CA GLY A 23 -1.24 4.76 -4.25
C GLY A 23 -1.15 6.25 -4.62
N VAL A 24 -2.28 6.93 -4.80
CA VAL A 24 -2.28 8.38 -5.03
C VAL A 24 -2.02 9.14 -3.72
N THR A 25 -2.73 8.81 -2.65
CA THR A 25 -2.72 9.60 -1.41
C THR A 25 -1.48 9.38 -0.52
N GLU A 26 -0.75 8.29 -0.67
CA GLU A 26 0.48 8.01 0.11
C GLU A 26 1.62 8.96 -0.29
N PHE A 27 1.68 9.37 -1.55
CA PHE A 27 2.71 10.30 -2.05
C PHE A 27 2.33 11.77 -1.86
N LEU A 28 1.08 12.06 -1.50
CA LEU A 28 0.63 13.40 -1.15
C LEU A 28 0.62 13.56 0.39
N PRO A 29 1.03 14.72 0.94
CA PRO A 29 1.04 14.96 2.39
C PRO A 29 -0.37 15.28 2.92
N ILE A 30 -1.33 14.37 2.69
CA ILE A 30 -2.76 14.55 2.98
C ILE A 30 -3.34 13.44 3.88
N SER A 31 -2.50 12.59 4.47
CA SER A 31 -2.90 11.43 5.30
C SER A 31 -3.72 10.39 4.53
N SER A 32 -3.02 9.40 3.95
CA SER A 32 -3.60 8.28 3.19
C SER A 32 -4.54 7.40 4.03
N THR A 33 -4.16 7.09 5.27
CA THR A 33 -4.98 6.30 6.21
C THR A 33 -6.34 6.95 6.49
N ALA A 34 -6.37 8.27 6.68
CA ALA A 34 -7.63 8.99 6.89
C ALA A 34 -8.55 8.89 5.68
N HIS A 35 -8.01 9.02 4.47
CA HIS A 35 -8.77 8.87 3.23
C HIS A 35 -9.35 7.46 3.09
N LEU A 36 -8.54 6.41 3.30
CA LEU A 36 -9.03 5.02 3.23
C LEU A 36 -10.15 4.74 4.26
N LEU A 37 -10.01 5.20 5.51
CA LEU A 37 -11.07 5.02 6.50
C LEU A 37 -12.35 5.79 6.16
N VAL A 38 -12.22 7.01 5.61
CA VAL A 38 -13.38 7.80 5.19
C VAL A 38 -14.09 7.14 4.01
N PHE A 39 -13.35 6.71 2.98
CA PHE A 39 -13.92 6.03 1.82
C PHE A 39 -14.61 4.72 2.20
N THR A 40 -13.97 3.88 3.03
CA THR A 40 -14.55 2.60 3.46
C THR A 40 -15.78 2.78 4.33
N LYS A 41 -15.80 3.77 5.22
CA LYS A 41 -17.00 4.11 6.00
C LYS A 41 -18.12 4.71 5.16
N ALA A 42 -17.80 5.63 4.24
CA ALA A 42 -18.78 6.29 3.39
C ALA A 42 -19.47 5.31 2.40
N LEU A 43 -18.72 4.33 1.90
CA LEU A 43 -19.20 3.34 0.94
C LEU A 43 -19.72 2.05 1.59
N GLY A 44 -19.67 1.94 2.93
CA GLY A 44 -20.11 0.75 3.66
C GLY A 44 -19.22 -0.49 3.47
N TRP A 45 -17.95 -0.29 3.09
CA TRP A 45 -17.00 -1.35 2.78
C TRP A 45 -16.22 -1.82 4.02
N SER A 46 -16.93 -2.35 5.02
CA SER A 46 -16.34 -2.73 6.31
C SER A 46 -15.28 -3.86 6.20
N THR A 47 -15.43 -4.78 5.25
CA THR A 47 -14.52 -5.93 5.05
C THR A 47 -13.11 -5.49 4.62
N VAL A 48 -13.03 -4.48 3.75
CA VAL A 48 -11.76 -3.90 3.25
C VAL A 48 -11.34 -2.65 4.05
N GLY A 49 -12.20 -2.14 4.94
CA GLY A 49 -11.86 -1.09 5.90
C GLY A 49 -11.19 -1.59 7.18
N GLN A 50 -10.95 -2.91 7.29
CA GLN A 50 -10.29 -3.48 8.46
C GLN A 50 -8.81 -3.09 8.50
N LYS A 51 -8.28 -2.93 9.72
CA LYS A 51 -6.90 -2.48 9.95
C LYS A 51 -5.87 -3.31 9.17
N TYR A 52 -5.99 -4.64 9.23
CA TYR A 52 -5.04 -5.53 8.53
C TYR A 52 -5.01 -5.30 7.02
N PHE A 53 -6.15 -4.92 6.42
CA PHE A 53 -6.26 -4.71 4.99
C PHE A 53 -5.68 -3.35 4.59
N VAL A 54 -5.98 -2.31 5.37
CA VAL A 54 -5.38 -0.97 5.21
C VAL A 54 -3.86 -1.04 5.33
N ASP A 55 -3.36 -1.74 6.35
CA ASP A 55 -1.92 -1.95 6.54
C ASP A 55 -1.32 -2.70 5.34
N ALA A 56 -1.99 -3.75 4.83
CA ALA A 56 -1.53 -4.51 3.68
C ALA A 56 -1.42 -3.67 2.38
N ILE A 57 -2.39 -2.81 2.10
CA ILE A 57 -2.31 -1.90 0.94
C ILE A 57 -1.19 -0.87 1.13
N GLN A 58 -0.99 -0.37 2.35
CA GLN A 58 0.12 0.53 2.66
C GLN A 58 1.48 -0.12 2.41
N PHE A 59 1.66 -1.39 2.78
CA PHE A 59 2.87 -2.14 2.44
C PHE A 59 3.11 -2.23 0.93
N GLY A 60 2.06 -2.31 0.12
CA GLY A 60 2.17 -2.23 -1.34
C GLY A 60 2.83 -0.93 -1.82
N SER A 61 2.55 0.19 -1.16
CA SER A 61 3.17 1.48 -1.49
C SER A 61 4.65 1.52 -1.09
N VAL A 62 5.00 0.95 0.07
CA VAL A 62 6.40 0.79 0.50
C VAL A 62 7.18 -0.05 -0.50
N ILE A 63 6.61 -1.18 -0.95
CA ILE A 63 7.23 -2.04 -1.96
C ILE A 63 7.44 -1.27 -3.27
N ALA A 64 6.44 -0.49 -3.71
CA ALA A 64 6.56 0.33 -4.92
C ALA A 64 7.72 1.33 -4.81
N VAL A 65 7.90 1.98 -3.66
CA VAL A 65 9.02 2.90 -3.39
C VAL A 65 10.36 2.16 -3.39
N VAL A 66 10.45 1.01 -2.71
CA VAL A 66 11.67 0.20 -2.67
C VAL A 66 12.08 -0.27 -4.06
N LEU A 67 11.12 -0.70 -4.88
CA LEU A 67 11.37 -1.10 -6.27
C LEU A 67 11.81 0.10 -7.14
N TYR A 68 11.15 1.26 -6.97
CA TYR A 68 11.50 2.48 -7.70
C TYR A 68 12.94 2.95 -7.38
N PHE A 69 13.33 2.92 -6.10
CA PHE A 69 14.67 3.33 -5.65
C PHE A 69 15.66 2.16 -5.53
N TRP A 70 15.40 1.00 -6.15
CA TRP A 70 16.22 -0.19 -5.94
C TRP A 70 17.71 0.04 -6.24
N SER A 71 18.01 0.73 -7.34
CA SER A 71 19.40 1.04 -7.73
C SER A 71 20.07 2.06 -6.79
N ASP A 72 19.34 3.06 -6.31
CA ASP A 72 19.85 4.03 -5.34
C ASP A 72 20.10 3.38 -3.98
N LEU A 73 19.18 2.53 -3.52
CA LEU A 73 19.30 1.76 -2.29
C LEU A 73 20.51 0.83 -2.34
N GLN A 74 20.74 0.13 -3.46
CA GLN A 74 21.93 -0.70 -3.63
C GLN A 74 23.22 0.10 -3.56
N GLN A 75 23.28 1.26 -4.21
CA GLN A 75 24.47 2.13 -4.17
C GLN A 75 24.73 2.66 -2.77
N MET A 76 23.68 3.10 -2.05
CA MET A 76 23.79 3.55 -0.68
C MET A 76 24.26 2.43 0.26
N LEU A 77 23.73 1.22 0.13
CA LEU A 77 24.11 0.08 0.95
C LEU A 77 25.54 -0.38 0.71
N LEU A 78 25.95 -0.49 -0.56
CA LEU A 78 27.31 -0.87 -0.94
C LEU A 78 28.32 0.21 -0.52
N GLY A 79 28.00 1.48 -0.76
CA GLY A 79 28.84 2.61 -0.36
C GLY A 79 28.98 2.73 1.16
N ALA A 80 27.89 2.54 1.91
CA ALA A 80 27.92 2.51 3.37
C ALA A 80 28.78 1.34 3.88
N TRP A 81 28.62 0.15 3.30
CA TRP A 81 29.38 -1.03 3.67
C TRP A 81 30.89 -0.88 3.40
N ASP A 82 31.25 -0.27 2.28
CA ASP A 82 32.65 0.02 1.93
C ASP A 82 33.26 1.04 2.90
N ALA A 83 32.52 2.10 3.24
CA ALA A 83 32.94 3.09 4.23
C ALA A 83 33.17 2.46 5.63
N PHE A 84 32.29 1.54 6.05
CA PHE A 84 32.46 0.80 7.31
C PHE A 84 33.65 -0.18 7.29
N ARG A 85 34.07 -0.68 6.13
CA ARG A 85 35.26 -1.55 6.00
C ARG A 85 36.58 -0.78 5.93
N HIS A 86 36.53 0.50 5.61
CA HIS A 86 37.70 1.38 5.49
C HIS A 86 37.91 2.31 6.70
N GLN A 87 37.13 2.11 7.77
CA GLN A 87 37.39 2.59 9.13
C GLN A 87 37.90 1.47 10.02
#